data_AF-A0AAI9BXP0-F1
#
_entry.id   AF-A0AAI9BXP0-F1
#
_cell.length_a   1.000
_cell.length_b   1.000
_cell.length_c   1.000
_cell.angle_alpha   90.00
_cell.angle_beta   90.00
_cell.angle_gamma   90.00
#
_symmetry.space_group_name_H-M   'P 1'
#
loop_
_entity.id
_entity.type
_entity.pdbx_description
1 polymer ?
#
loop_
_entity_poly.entity_id
_entity_poly.type
_entity_poly.pdbx_seq_one_letter_code
_entity_poly.pdbx_strand_id
1 'polypeptide(L)' 'MTGHPQQFVIYKDKAGEFRWQLYAQNSKLIADSGEGYKNRGDCIHGARLVGSIAAGALMWDQSTQQWVE' A
#
# COMPACT_ATOMS: atom_id res chain seq x y z
N MET A 1 -12.89 22.33 -2.45
CA MET A 1 -11.71 21.54 -2.06
C MET A 1 -12.19 20.21 -1.47
N THR A 2 -12.47 19.21 -2.30
CA THR A 2 -12.86 17.88 -1.82
C THR A 2 -11.67 16.94 -2.03
N GLY A 3 -10.61 17.14 -1.24
CA GLY A 3 -9.53 16.16 -1.15
C GLY A 3 -10.06 14.97 -0.37
N HIS A 4 -10.04 13.78 -0.96
CA HIS A 4 -10.36 12.57 -0.21
C HIS A 4 -9.25 12.32 0.82
N PRO A 5 -9.58 11.76 2.00
CA PRO A 5 -8.55 11.38 2.96
C PRO A 5 -7.59 10.37 2.31
N GLN A 6 -6.38 10.29 2.86
CA GLN A 6 -5.43 9.22 2.50
C GLN A 6 -6.13 7.88 2.76
N GLN A 7 -6.23 7.04 1.73
CA GLN A 7 -7.09 5.87 1.80
C GLN A 7 -6.50 4.69 1.03
N PHE A 8 -6.68 3.51 1.62
CA PHE A 8 -6.54 2.24 0.92
C PHE A 8 -7.83 1.92 0.18
N VAL A 9 -7.73 1.67 -1.12
CA VAL A 9 -8.82 1.21 -1.97
C VAL A 9 -8.62 -0.27 -2.25
N ILE A 10 -9.59 -1.09 -1.83
CA ILE A 10 -9.61 -2.53 -2.13
C ILE A 10 -10.47 -2.76 -3.36
N TYR A 11 -9.95 -3.48 -4.34
CA TYR A 11 -10.68 -3.85 -5.55
C TYR A 11 -10.36 -5.29 -5.97
N LYS A 12 -11.16 -5.83 -6.89
CA LYS A 12 -10.90 -7.13 -7.52
C LYS A 12 -10.41 -6.90 -8.93
N ASP A 13 -9.26 -7.48 -9.29
CA ASP A 13 -8.68 -7.32 -10.61
C ASP A 13 -9.34 -8.25 -11.66
N LYS A 14 -8.85 -8.18 -12.90
CA LYS A 14 -9.36 -9.00 -14.01
C LYS A 14 -9.07 -10.51 -13.85
N ALA A 15 -8.07 -10.88 -13.06
CA ALA A 15 -7.75 -12.27 -12.73
C ALA A 15 -8.61 -12.81 -11.58
N GLY A 16 -9.47 -11.97 -11.00
CA GLY A 16 -10.34 -12.34 -9.89
C GLY A 16 -9.63 -12.31 -8.53
N GLU A 17 -8.50 -11.63 -8.44
CA GLU A 17 -7.75 -11.48 -7.19
C GLU A 17 -8.06 -10.13 -6.55
N PHE A 18 -8.07 -10.08 -5.22
CA PHE A 18 -8.20 -8.85 -4.47
C PHE A 18 -6.85 -8.13 -4.43
N ARG A 19 -6.88 -6.81 -4.63
CA ARG A 19 -5.71 -5.93 -4.55
C ARG A 19 -6.04 -4.70 -3.75
N TRP A 20 -5.00 -4.06 -3.21
CA TRP A 20 -5.11 -2.78 -2.55
C TRP A 20 -4.27 -1.72 -3.28
N GLN A 21 -4.75 -0.49 -3.25
CA GLN A 21 -4.06 0.70 -3.75
C GLN A 21 -4.09 1.78 -2.69
N LEU A 22 -3.01 2.53 -2.54
CA LEU A 22 -2.91 3.65 -1.61
C LEU A 22 -2.92 4.97 -2.38
N TYR A 23 -3.89 5.82 -2.04
CA TYR A 23 -4.02 7.15 -2.60
C TYR A 23 -3.61 8.21 -1.59
N ALA A 24 -2.80 9.18 -2.03
CA ALA A 24 -2.49 10.39 -1.28
C ALA A 24 -3.70 11.36 -1.25
N GLN A 25 -3.60 12.40 -0.43
CA GLN A 25 -4.68 13.41 -0.28
C GLN A 25 -5.05 14.13 -1.58
N ASN A 26 -4.10 14.20 -2.52
CA ASN A 26 -4.30 14.76 -3.86
C ASN A 26 -4.86 13.74 -4.86
N SER A 27 -5.39 12.62 -4.38
CA SER A 27 -5.95 11.52 -5.18
C SER A 27 -4.96 10.87 -6.15
N LYS A 28 -3.65 11.03 -5.95
CA LYS A 28 -2.64 10.30 -6.72
C LYS A 28 -2.35 8.96 -6.08
N LEU A 29 -2.25 7.93 -6.92
CA LEU A 29 -1.78 6.61 -6.52
C LEU A 29 -0.29 6.69 -6.15
N ILE A 30 0.07 6.20 -4.97
CA ILE A 30 1.45 6.22 -4.48
C ILE A 30 2.00 4.82 -4.16
N ALA A 31 1.14 3.83 -3.97
CA ALA A 31 1.54 2.44 -3.78
C ALA A 31 0.39 1.48 -4.15
N ASP A 32 0.74 0.24 -4.46
CA ASP A 32 -0.21 -0.85 -4.71
C ASP A 32 0.29 -2.17 -4.12
N SER A 33 -0.62 -3.13 -3.97
CA SER A 33 -0.28 -4.48 -3.58
C SER A 33 0.45 -5.18 -4.73
N GLY A 34 1.76 -5.33 -4.60
CA GLY A 34 2.61 -6.00 -5.61
C GLY A 34 2.12 -7.41 -5.99
N GLU A 35 1.31 -8.06 -5.14
CA GLU A 35 0.65 -9.33 -5.41
C GLU A 35 -0.88 -9.23 -5.25
N GLY A 36 -1.60 -10.13 -5.93
CA GLY A 36 -3.04 -10.32 -5.79
C GLY A 36 -3.35 -11.36 -4.71
N TYR A 37 -4.41 -11.13 -3.93
CA TYR A 37 -4.87 -12.02 -2.87
C TYR A 37 -6.09 -12.80 -3.31
N LYS A 38 -6.17 -14.10 -2.99
CA LYS A 38 -7.38 -14.90 -3.27
C LYS A 38 -8.57 -14.49 -2.39
N ASN A 39 -8.31 -14.09 -1.15
CA ASN A 39 -9.34 -13.71 -0.19
C ASN A 39 -9.31 -12.20 0.12
N ARG A 40 -10.49 -11.60 0.26
CA ARG A 40 -10.63 -10.19 0.62
C ARG A 40 -10.06 -9.88 2.01
N GLY A 41 -10.22 -10.80 2.95
CA GLY A 41 -9.72 -10.66 4.32
C GLY A 41 -8.20 -10.51 4.35
N ASP A 42 -7.50 -11.37 3.63
CA ASP A 42 -6.03 -11.36 3.52
C ASP A 42 -5.54 -10.05 2.88
N CYS A 43 -6.23 -9.58 1.85
CA CYS A 43 -5.93 -8.29 1.21
C CYS A 43 -6.03 -7.11 2.20
N ILE A 44 -7.11 -7.06 2.99
CA ILE A 44 -7.30 -6.02 4.02
C ILE A 44 -6.25 -6.14 5.12
N HIS A 45 -5.93 -7.36 5.54
CA HIS A 45 -4.90 -7.59 6.54
C HIS A 45 -3.53 -7.10 6.06
N GLY A 46 -3.15 -7.41 4.81
CA GLY A 46 -1.92 -6.91 4.19
C GLY A 46 -1.87 -5.38 4.11
N ALA A 47 -2.95 -4.75 3.63
CA ALA A 47 -3.05 -3.28 3.59
C ALA A 47 -2.88 -2.63 4.98
N ARG A 48 -3.53 -3.20 6.01
CA ARG A 48 -3.40 -2.72 7.40
C ARG A 48 -1.99 -2.89 7.93
N LEU A 49 -1.36 -4.02 7.66
CA LEU A 49 0.01 -4.30 8.09
C LEU A 49 0.98 -3.27 7.50
N VAL A 50 0.88 -3.00 6.19
CA VAL A 50 1.66 -1.96 5.51
C VAL A 50 1.45 -0.61 6.18
N GLY A 51 0.19 -0.19 6.38
CA GLY A 51 -0.12 1.07 7.05
C GLY A 51 0.45 1.16 8.48
N SER A 52 0.45 0.06 9.24
CA SER A 52 0.97 0.06 10.62
C SER A 52 2.50 0.11 10.71
N ILE A 53 3.21 -0.42 9.71
CA ILE A 53 4.67 -0.49 9.72
C ILE A 53 5.28 0.73 9.03
N ALA A 54 4.69 1.19 7.92
CA ALA A 54 5.29 2.16 7.02
C ALA A 54 5.69 3.48 7.71
N ALA A 55 4.88 3.96 8.67
CA ALA A 55 5.15 5.23 9.35
C ALA A 55 6.44 5.24 10.19
N GLY A 56 6.93 4.06 10.61
CA GLY A 56 8.15 3.93 11.40
C GLY A 56 9.23 3.08 10.74
N ALA A 57 9.06 2.73 9.46
CA ALA A 57 10.01 1.90 8.74
C ALA A 57 11.28 2.71 8.42
N LEU A 58 12.44 2.19 8.82
CA LEU A 58 13.73 2.71 8.37
C LEU A 58 13.97 2.35 6.91
N MET A 59 14.69 3.19 6.18
CA MET A 59 15.04 2.95 4.78
C MET A 59 16.47 2.40 4.67
N TRP A 60 16.63 1.27 3.98
CA TRP A 60 17.94 0.71 3.65
C TRP A 60 18.26 0.99 2.19
N ASP A 61 19.40 1.62 1.93
CA ASP A 61 19.94 1.80 0.59
C ASP A 61 20.88 0.66 0.24
N GLN A 62 20.45 -0.20 -0.68
CA GLN A 62 21.23 -1.34 -1.13
C GLN A 62 22.49 -0.94 -1.92
N SER A 63 22.46 0.20 -2.61
CA SER A 63 23.57 0.67 -3.44
C SER A 63 24.76 1.16 -2.62
N THR A 64 24.49 1.76 -1.46
CA THR A 64 25.50 2.27 -0.52
C THR A 64 25.74 1.34 0.67
N GLN A 65 24.89 0.32 0.85
CA GLN A 65 24.93 -0.60 1.99
C GLN A 65 24.79 0.14 3.34
N GLN A 66 23.89 1.13 3.38
CA GLN A 66 23.69 1.98 4.56
C GLN A 66 22.20 2.23 4.83
N TRP A 67 21.88 2.48 6.10
CA TRP A 67 20.58 3.00 6.48
C TRP A 67 20.52 4.50 6.12
N VAL A 68 19.40 4.93 5.54
CA VAL A 68 19.09 6.33 5.28
C VAL A 68 18.47 6.91 6.54
N GLU A 69 19.08 7.97 7.05
CA GLU A 69 18.55 8.78 8.16
C GLU A 69 17.41 9.71 7.72
#